data_AF-A0A1G3BWD5-F1
#
_entry.id   AF-A0A1G3BWD5-F1
#
_cell.length_a   1.000
_cell.length_b   1.000
_cell.length_c   1.000
_cell.angle_alpha   90.00
_cell.angle_beta   90.00
_cell.angle_gamma   90.00
#
_symmetry.space_group_name_H-M   'P 1'
#
loop_
_entity.id
_entity.type
_entity.pdbx_description
1 polymer ?
#
loop_
_entity_poly.entity_id
_entity_poly.type
_entity_poly.pdbx_seq_one_letter_code
_entity_poly.pdbx_strand_id
1 'polypeptide(L)'
;MKHKEGFTLFELLIAISIGTILIMSGAHAIRTGLSSMEREEAWFNNTTKEKAAFDFFWQQVTALRIQNILKKVDLFTEADEKTKKTAYFTGENNSLTFVSPLSFKKHYGQGLIVANYSVKLNDNGLWDLIYTETKVNPKILIKLSEEPESGISIFKDHTIFLNNCTTISFAYLETAKKNADEETDIEEAINEPVLDTDIIEGTNLKWKEKVIGKIPMAIKLIVSKNGREQEIISPIMVTSSFLAFGQ
;
A
#
# COMPACT_ATOMS: atom_id res chain seq x y z
N MET A 1 14.41 -14.93 84.64
CA MET A 1 13.11 -14.23 84.48
C MET A 1 12.91 -13.93 83.01
N LYS A 2 11.82 -14.41 82.40
CA LYS A 2 11.50 -14.13 80.99
C LYS A 2 10.92 -12.71 80.91
N HIS A 3 11.64 -11.77 80.32
CA HIS A 3 11.07 -10.46 79.96
C HIS A 3 10.02 -10.70 78.87
N LYS A 4 8.75 -10.46 79.19
CA LYS A 4 7.71 -10.26 78.19
C LYS A 4 7.74 -8.78 77.84
N GLU A 5 8.52 -8.42 76.82
CA GLU A 5 8.46 -7.08 76.24
C GLU A 5 7.10 -6.93 75.56
N GLY A 6 6.30 -5.98 76.05
CA GLY A 6 5.02 -5.63 75.45
C GLY A 6 5.26 -4.80 74.20
N PHE A 7 4.61 -5.18 73.10
CA PHE A 7 4.68 -4.46 71.85
C PHE A 7 4.15 -3.03 72.01
N THR A 8 4.93 -2.02 71.63
CA THR A 8 4.53 -0.62 71.80
C THR A 8 3.58 -0.19 70.66
N LEU A 9 2.61 0.66 70.98
CA LEU A 9 1.61 1.17 70.02
C LEU A 9 2.27 1.89 68.83
N PHE A 10 3.44 2.50 69.05
CA PHE A 10 4.25 3.15 68.02
C PHE A 10 4.91 2.13 67.07
N GLU A 11 5.42 1.03 67.60
CA GLU A 11 6.01 -0.06 66.79
C GLU A 11 4.96 -0.77 65.93
N LEU A 12 3.73 -0.91 66.44
CA LEU A 12 2.58 -1.37 65.66
C LEU A 12 2.27 -0.43 64.48
N LEU A 13 2.25 0.87 64.73
CA LEU A 13 1.95 1.87 63.71
C LEU A 13 3.03 1.88 62.63
N ILE A 14 4.31 1.78 63.00
CA ILE A 14 5.42 1.64 62.07
C ILE A 14 5.31 0.36 61.24
N ALA A 15 5.05 -0.78 61.88
CA ALA A 15 4.92 -2.07 61.19
C ALA A 15 3.76 -2.06 60.18
N ILE A 16 2.61 -1.50 60.54
CA ILE A 16 1.46 -1.35 59.63
C ILE A 16 1.81 -0.38 58.49
N SER A 17 2.50 0.72 58.76
CA SER A 17 2.88 1.72 57.74
C SER A 17 3.86 1.13 56.73
N ILE A 18 4.90 0.42 57.19
CA ILE A 18 5.85 -0.27 56.31
C ILE A 18 5.14 -1.38 55.52
N GLY A 19 4.28 -2.17 56.18
CA GLY A 19 3.52 -3.24 55.53
C GLY A 19 2.58 -2.71 54.44
N THR A 20 1.86 -1.63 54.71
CA THR A 20 0.97 -0.99 53.73
C THR A 20 1.72 -0.40 52.55
N ILE A 21 2.87 0.25 52.78
CA ILE A 21 3.73 0.74 51.69
C ILE A 21 4.23 -0.42 50.83
N LEU A 22 4.72 -1.51 51.44
CA LEU A 22 5.17 -2.70 50.71
C LEU A 22 4.07 -3.32 49.84
N ILE A 23 2.87 -3.47 50.40
CA ILE A 23 1.72 -4.02 49.67
C ILE A 23 1.31 -3.10 48.53
N MET A 24 1.22 -1.79 48.76
CA MET A 24 0.90 -0.79 47.73
C MET A 24 1.95 -0.77 46.62
N SER A 25 3.24 -0.76 46.97
CA SER A 25 4.33 -0.77 46.00
C SER A 25 4.34 -2.06 45.17
N GLY A 26 4.13 -3.21 45.80
CA GLY A 26 4.02 -4.50 45.10
C GLY A 26 2.84 -4.53 44.13
N ALA A 27 1.66 -4.11 44.57
CA ALA A 27 0.48 -4.04 43.72
C ALA A 27 0.65 -3.05 42.56
N HIS A 28 1.29 -1.90 42.83
CA HIS A 28 1.58 -0.90 41.81
C HIS A 28 2.55 -1.42 40.75
N ALA A 29 3.65 -2.08 41.16
CA ALA A 29 4.64 -2.64 40.24
C ALA A 29 4.05 -3.72 39.33
N ILE A 30 3.17 -4.58 39.87
CA ILE A 30 2.49 -5.61 39.06
C ILE A 30 1.57 -4.94 38.04
N ARG A 31 0.78 -3.94 38.46
CA ARG A 31 -0.14 -3.23 37.57
C ARG A 31 0.58 -2.47 36.45
N THR A 32 1.66 -1.78 36.78
CA THR A 32 2.47 -1.06 35.78
C THR A 32 3.19 -2.03 34.84
N GLY A 33 3.69 -3.15 35.37
CA GLY A 33 4.29 -4.23 34.57
C GLY A 33 3.31 -4.78 33.53
N LEU A 34 2.11 -5.18 33.96
CA LEU A 34 1.07 -5.70 33.06
C LEU A 34 0.66 -4.67 32.00
N SER A 35 0.46 -3.41 32.41
CA SER A 35 0.09 -2.35 31.47
C SER A 35 1.20 -2.04 30.46
N SER A 36 2.48 -2.13 30.86
CA SER A 36 3.60 -1.98 29.92
C SER A 36 3.63 -3.11 28.91
N MET A 37 3.43 -4.36 29.37
CA MET A 37 3.39 -5.53 28.50
C MET A 37 2.27 -5.45 27.47
N GLU A 38 1.05 -5.11 27.87
CA GLU A 38 -0.09 -4.95 26.96
C GLU A 38 0.17 -3.86 25.90
N ARG A 39 0.75 -2.73 26.33
CA ARG A 39 1.08 -1.63 25.42
C ARG A 39 2.18 -2.01 24.44
N GLU A 40 3.21 -2.71 24.91
CA GLU A 40 4.31 -3.19 24.08
C GLU A 40 3.83 -4.23 23.06
N GLU A 41 2.95 -5.15 23.47
CA GLU A 41 2.36 -6.14 22.57
C GLU A 41 1.53 -5.47 21.47
N ALA A 42 0.68 -4.51 21.82
CA ALA A 42 -0.10 -3.76 20.85
C ALA A 42 0.78 -2.98 19.86
N TRP A 43 1.84 -2.33 20.38
CA TRP A 43 2.81 -1.61 19.55
C TRP A 43 3.55 -2.56 18.61
N PHE A 44 4.08 -3.67 19.14
CA PHE A 44 4.83 -4.67 18.37
C PHE A 44 3.97 -5.32 17.28
N ASN A 45 2.73 -5.69 17.61
CA ASN A 45 1.79 -6.27 16.65
C ASN A 45 1.46 -5.29 15.53
N ASN A 46 1.26 -4.00 15.83
CA ASN A 46 0.99 -2.99 14.82
C ASN A 46 2.19 -2.75 13.91
N THR A 47 3.39 -2.59 14.48
CA THR A 47 4.63 -2.41 13.67
C THR A 47 4.94 -3.64 12.82
N THR A 48 4.69 -4.85 13.33
CA THR A 48 4.87 -6.09 12.55
C THR A 48 3.88 -6.19 11.39
N LYS A 49 2.61 -5.82 11.62
CA LYS A 49 1.60 -5.76 10.55
C LYS A 49 1.94 -4.72 9.48
N GLU A 50 2.38 -3.54 9.88
CA GLU A 50 2.82 -2.48 8.96
C GLU A 50 4.00 -2.94 8.10
N LYS A 51 5.02 -3.53 8.73
CA LYS A 51 6.16 -4.11 8.01
C LYS A 51 5.71 -5.18 7.01
N ALA A 52 4.83 -6.09 7.42
CA ALA A 52 4.30 -7.12 6.54
C ALA A 52 3.50 -6.54 5.36
N ALA A 53 2.75 -5.44 5.57
CA ALA A 53 2.05 -4.74 4.50
C ALA A 53 3.05 -4.15 3.48
N PHE A 54 4.11 -3.50 3.96
CA PHE A 54 5.17 -2.99 3.10
C PHE A 54 5.91 -4.08 2.33
N ASP A 55 6.29 -5.16 3.00
CA ASP A 55 6.95 -6.32 2.38
C ASP A 55 6.04 -6.97 1.32
N PHE A 56 4.74 -7.09 1.59
CA PHE A 56 3.76 -7.60 0.64
C PHE A 56 3.59 -6.68 -0.57
N PHE A 57 3.45 -5.36 -0.35
CA PHE A 57 3.37 -4.37 -1.43
C PHE A 57 4.59 -4.47 -2.34
N TRP A 58 5.78 -4.49 -1.76
CA TRP A 58 7.03 -4.68 -2.48
C TRP A 58 7.00 -5.93 -3.35
N GLN A 59 6.69 -7.08 -2.75
CA GLN A 59 6.60 -8.34 -3.48
C GLN A 59 5.57 -8.29 -4.60
N GLN A 60 4.40 -7.69 -4.36
CA GLN A 60 3.31 -7.61 -5.33
C GLN A 60 3.67 -6.74 -6.54
N VAL A 61 4.29 -5.58 -6.30
CA VAL A 61 4.77 -4.66 -7.35
C VAL A 61 5.93 -5.27 -8.12
N THR A 62 6.88 -5.90 -7.45
CA THR A 62 8.00 -6.57 -8.12
C THR A 62 7.54 -7.74 -8.98
N ALA A 63 6.49 -8.46 -8.57
CA ALA A 63 5.89 -9.55 -9.31
C ALA A 63 4.85 -9.11 -10.37
N LEU A 64 4.74 -7.81 -10.66
CA LEU A 64 3.78 -7.27 -11.62
C LEU A 64 3.88 -7.97 -12.98
N ARG A 65 2.73 -8.35 -13.52
CA ARG A 65 2.60 -9.04 -14.82
C ARG A 65 2.05 -8.09 -15.87
N ILE A 66 2.68 -8.11 -17.04
CA ILE A 66 2.18 -7.36 -18.19
C ILE A 66 1.05 -8.16 -18.82
N GLN A 67 -0.17 -7.65 -18.70
CA GLN A 67 -1.30 -8.16 -19.46
C GLN A 67 -1.74 -7.12 -20.49
N ASN A 68 -1.60 -7.48 -21.76
CA ASN A 68 -2.04 -6.64 -22.86
C ASN A 68 -3.52 -6.87 -23.10
N ILE A 69 -4.30 -5.80 -23.14
CA ILE A 69 -5.71 -5.85 -23.53
C ILE A 69 -5.80 -5.38 -24.97
N LEU A 70 -6.53 -6.13 -25.80
CA LEU A 70 -6.92 -5.66 -27.13
C LEU A 70 -8.10 -4.70 -26.94
N LYS A 71 -7.88 -3.39 -27.11
CA LYS A 71 -9.00 -2.44 -27.16
C LYS A 71 -9.87 -2.79 -28.37
N LYS A 72 -11.17 -2.92 -28.16
CA LYS A 72 -12.15 -3.37 -29.16
C LYS A 72 -12.54 -2.27 -30.18
N VAL A 73 -11.66 -1.30 -30.43
CA VAL A 73 -11.97 -0.15 -31.30
C VAL A 73 -11.80 -0.47 -32.79
N ASP A 74 -10.98 -1.46 -33.18
CA ASP A 74 -10.65 -1.68 -34.60
C ASP A 74 -11.10 -3.05 -35.13
N LEU A 75 -12.38 -3.42 -34.90
CA LEU A 75 -12.94 -4.65 -35.49
C LEU A 75 -13.74 -4.42 -36.79
N PHE A 76 -13.74 -3.20 -37.34
CA PHE A 76 -14.46 -2.89 -38.58
C PHE A 76 -13.72 -1.99 -39.59
N THR A 77 -12.39 -1.96 -39.54
CA THR A 77 -11.60 -1.30 -40.58
C THR A 77 -10.58 -2.30 -41.10
N GLU A 78 -10.83 -2.81 -42.31
CA GLU A 78 -9.82 -3.51 -43.11
C GLU A 78 -8.71 -2.51 -43.47
N ALA A 79 -7.76 -2.33 -42.57
CA ALA A 79 -6.49 -1.67 -42.84
C ALA A 79 -5.45 -2.12 -41.81
N ASP A 80 -4.25 -2.33 -42.30
CA ASP A 80 -3.07 -2.93 -41.66
C ASP A 80 -2.49 -2.03 -40.54
N GLU A 81 -3.26 -1.76 -39.47
CA GLU A 81 -2.83 -0.92 -38.36
C GLU A 81 -2.38 -1.75 -37.13
N LYS A 82 -1.15 -1.48 -36.70
CA LYS A 82 -0.51 -2.04 -35.50
C LYS A 82 -1.43 -1.86 -34.29
N THR A 83 -2.20 -2.91 -33.95
CA THR A 83 -2.99 -2.97 -32.71
C THR A 83 -2.15 -2.52 -31.50
N LYS A 84 -2.45 -1.32 -30.98
CA LYS A 84 -1.69 -0.67 -29.92
C LYS A 84 -1.99 -1.40 -28.61
N LYS A 85 -1.19 -2.42 -28.30
CA LYS A 85 -1.29 -3.22 -27.07
C LYS A 85 -0.94 -2.34 -25.87
N THR A 86 -1.95 -1.91 -25.12
CA THR A 86 -1.74 -1.20 -23.85
C THR A 86 -1.69 -2.18 -22.70
N ALA A 87 -0.68 -2.05 -21.85
CA ALA A 87 -0.58 -2.82 -20.62
C ALA A 87 -1.69 -2.38 -19.66
N TYR A 88 -2.34 -3.33 -18.97
CA TYR A 88 -3.32 -3.01 -17.94
C TYR A 88 -2.63 -2.52 -16.66
N PHE A 89 -2.31 -1.22 -16.67
CA PHE A 89 -1.68 -0.49 -15.59
C PHE A 89 -2.24 0.94 -15.53
N THR A 90 -2.72 1.34 -14.36
CA THR A 90 -3.15 2.70 -14.07
C THR A 90 -2.55 3.11 -12.74
N GLY A 91 -1.65 4.09 -12.78
CA GLY A 91 -1.05 4.68 -11.61
C GLY A 91 -1.38 6.17 -11.54
N GLU A 92 -2.02 6.58 -10.48
CA GLU A 92 -2.24 7.97 -10.09
C GLU A 92 -1.63 8.22 -8.72
N ASN A 93 -1.60 9.47 -8.26
CA ASN A 93 -1.05 9.83 -6.96
C ASN A 93 -1.80 9.12 -5.80
N ASN A 94 -3.12 8.97 -5.94
CA ASN A 94 -4.01 8.42 -4.90
C ASN A 94 -4.56 7.02 -5.22
N SER A 95 -4.25 6.48 -6.40
CA SER A 95 -4.78 5.19 -6.85
C SER A 95 -3.74 4.41 -7.65
N LEU A 96 -3.67 3.10 -7.45
CA LEU A 96 -2.75 2.23 -8.19
C LEU A 96 -3.44 0.92 -8.51
N THR A 97 -3.57 0.62 -9.79
CA THR A 97 -4.19 -0.60 -10.31
C THR A 97 -3.25 -1.33 -11.27
N PHE A 98 -3.00 -2.62 -11.00
CA PHE A 98 -2.13 -3.44 -11.83
C PHE A 98 -2.45 -4.94 -11.69
N VAL A 99 -1.86 -5.76 -12.57
CA VAL A 99 -2.01 -7.22 -12.53
C VAL A 99 -0.84 -7.87 -11.79
N SER A 100 -1.13 -8.74 -10.82
CA SER A 100 -0.13 -9.49 -10.07
C SER A 100 -0.54 -10.95 -9.86
N PRO A 101 0.41 -11.91 -9.76
CA PRO A 101 0.10 -13.29 -9.39
C PRO A 101 -0.06 -13.47 -7.86
N LEU A 102 0.26 -12.46 -7.07
CA LEU A 102 0.25 -12.54 -5.60
C LEU A 102 -1.06 -11.99 -5.04
N SER A 103 -1.86 -12.84 -4.40
CA SER A 103 -3.10 -12.49 -3.71
C SER A 103 -2.88 -12.35 -2.21
N PHE A 104 -3.55 -11.38 -1.61
CA PHE A 104 -3.56 -11.09 -0.18
C PHE A 104 -4.58 -11.96 0.58
N LYS A 105 -5.76 -12.25 0.02
CA LYS A 105 -6.88 -12.88 0.75
C LYS A 105 -6.87 -14.42 0.78
N LYS A 106 -5.91 -15.06 0.11
CA LYS A 106 -5.72 -16.52 -0.03
C LYS A 106 -6.81 -17.23 -0.88
N HIS A 107 -6.33 -18.16 -1.72
CA HIS A 107 -7.02 -19.19 -2.54
C HIS A 107 -7.38 -18.87 -3.99
N TYR A 108 -6.70 -17.92 -4.63
CA TYR A 108 -6.48 -18.07 -6.08
C TYR A 108 -5.28 -19.00 -6.27
N GLY A 109 -5.51 -20.31 -6.12
CA GLY A 109 -4.47 -21.36 -6.10
C GLY A 109 -3.56 -21.41 -7.33
N GLN A 110 -3.93 -20.71 -8.41
CA GLN A 110 -3.13 -20.32 -9.57
C GLN A 110 -3.99 -19.36 -10.40
N GLY A 111 -3.61 -18.08 -10.48
CA GLY A 111 -4.32 -17.11 -11.29
C GLY A 111 -3.77 -15.70 -11.12
N LEU A 112 -3.90 -14.89 -12.17
CA LEU A 112 -3.60 -13.46 -12.08
C LEU A 112 -4.75 -12.77 -11.33
N ILE A 113 -4.41 -11.77 -10.52
CA ILE A 113 -5.36 -10.87 -9.88
C ILE A 113 -5.14 -9.45 -10.37
N VAL A 114 -6.22 -8.66 -10.42
CA VAL A 114 -6.14 -7.21 -10.48
C VAL A 114 -6.07 -6.70 -9.05
N ALA A 115 -4.92 -6.16 -8.68
CA ALA A 115 -4.70 -5.46 -7.43
C ALA A 115 -5.06 -3.98 -7.62
N ASN A 116 -5.88 -3.43 -6.72
CA ASN A 116 -6.20 -2.02 -6.67
C ASN A 116 -5.95 -1.47 -5.26
N TYR A 117 -5.11 -0.46 -5.20
CA TYR A 117 -4.81 0.35 -4.03
C TYR A 117 -5.46 1.71 -4.21
N SER A 118 -6.22 2.15 -3.21
CA SER A 118 -6.92 3.44 -3.23
C SER A 118 -6.77 4.13 -1.89
N VAL A 119 -6.34 5.39 -1.93
CA VAL A 119 -6.24 6.25 -0.75
C VAL A 119 -7.63 6.83 -0.46
N LYS A 120 -8.14 6.60 0.75
CA LYS A 120 -9.43 7.16 1.20
C LYS A 120 -9.28 7.86 2.56
N LEU A 121 -10.06 8.91 2.76
CA LEU A 121 -10.15 9.58 4.05
C LEU A 121 -11.05 8.76 4.99
N ASN A 122 -10.56 8.49 6.19
CA ASN A 122 -11.27 7.79 7.25
C ASN A 122 -12.11 8.79 8.09
N ASP A 123 -13.03 8.29 8.91
CA ASP A 123 -13.91 9.04 9.81
C ASP A 123 -13.13 9.92 10.81
N ASN A 124 -11.89 9.55 11.11
CA ASN A 124 -10.98 10.29 11.98
C ASN A 124 -10.24 11.45 11.28
N GLY A 125 -10.51 11.71 10.00
CA GLY A 125 -9.81 12.72 9.19
C GLY A 125 -8.37 12.34 8.81
N LEU A 126 -7.99 11.07 8.99
CA LEU A 126 -6.70 10.50 8.55
C LEU A 126 -6.89 9.68 7.28
N TRP A 127 -5.81 9.45 6.54
CA TRP A 127 -5.81 8.67 5.30
C TRP A 127 -5.58 7.19 5.57
N ASP A 128 -6.40 6.36 4.95
CA ASP A 128 -6.27 4.91 4.92
C ASP A 128 -5.95 4.44 3.51
N LEU A 129 -5.04 3.47 3.40
CA LEU A 129 -4.78 2.78 2.15
C LEU A 129 -5.69 1.56 2.09
N ILE A 130 -6.65 1.60 1.17
CA ILE A 130 -7.57 0.50 0.93
C ILE A 130 -7.01 -0.39 -0.16
N TYR A 131 -6.95 -1.67 0.13
CA TYR A 131 -6.59 -2.72 -0.82
C TYR A 131 -7.82 -3.51 -1.23
N THR A 132 -7.94 -3.72 -2.54
CA THR A 132 -8.93 -4.58 -3.15
C THR A 132 -8.29 -5.48 -4.19
N GLU A 133 -8.77 -6.71 -4.30
CA GLU A 133 -8.31 -7.66 -5.30
C GLU A 133 -9.49 -8.33 -6.00
N THR A 134 -9.37 -8.53 -7.31
CA THR A 134 -10.33 -9.29 -8.11
C THR A 134 -9.58 -10.28 -9.00
N LYS A 135 -10.08 -11.51 -9.11
CA LYS A 135 -9.53 -12.50 -10.05
C LYS A 135 -9.59 -11.98 -11.48
N VAL A 136 -8.50 -12.08 -12.22
CA VAL A 136 -8.48 -11.72 -13.64
C VAL A 136 -9.44 -12.61 -14.43
N ASN A 137 -10.37 -11.97 -15.12
CA ASN A 137 -11.23 -12.56 -16.14
C ASN A 137 -11.16 -11.64 -17.37
N PRO A 138 -11.09 -12.15 -18.61
CA PRO A 138 -11.11 -11.31 -19.82
C PRO A 138 -12.23 -10.26 -19.83
N LYS A 139 -13.43 -10.60 -19.32
CA LYS A 139 -14.56 -9.67 -19.20
C LYS A 139 -14.31 -8.51 -18.23
N ILE A 140 -13.55 -8.77 -17.16
CA ILE A 140 -13.22 -7.78 -16.12
C ILE A 140 -12.16 -6.81 -16.63
N LEU A 141 -11.15 -7.33 -17.34
CA LEU A 141 -10.13 -6.50 -17.98
C LEU A 141 -10.73 -5.55 -19.03
N ILE A 142 -11.66 -6.04 -19.85
CA ILE A 142 -12.34 -5.21 -20.86
C ILE A 142 -13.19 -4.14 -20.16
N LYS A 143 -14.03 -4.51 -19.18
CA LYS A 143 -14.85 -3.55 -18.43
C LYS A 143 -14.01 -2.47 -17.72
N LEU A 144 -12.94 -2.88 -17.05
CA LEU A 144 -12.06 -1.92 -16.35
C LEU A 144 -11.22 -1.08 -17.32
N SER A 145 -11.02 -1.53 -18.56
CA SER A 145 -10.38 -0.74 -19.62
C SER A 145 -11.35 0.25 -20.27
N GLU A 146 -12.66 -0.02 -20.25
CA GLU A 146 -13.70 0.83 -20.84
C GLU A 146 -14.21 1.89 -19.83
N GLU A 147 -14.32 1.52 -18.55
CA GLU A 147 -14.79 2.41 -17.48
C GLU A 147 -13.84 2.36 -16.26
N PRO A 148 -12.78 3.19 -16.22
CA PRO A 148 -11.84 3.20 -15.09
C PRO A 148 -12.50 3.64 -13.77
N GLU A 149 -13.55 4.47 -13.83
CA GLU A 149 -14.27 4.96 -12.64
C GLU A 149 -15.23 3.92 -12.03
N SER A 150 -15.68 2.93 -12.82
CA SER A 150 -16.56 1.86 -12.35
C SER A 150 -15.85 0.84 -11.45
N GLY A 151 -14.52 0.87 -11.42
CA GLY A 151 -13.67 -0.08 -10.69
C GLY A 151 -14.09 -0.21 -9.23
N ILE A 152 -14.47 0.89 -8.58
CA ILE A 152 -14.88 0.93 -7.17
C ILE A 152 -16.09 0.01 -6.89
N SER A 153 -17.00 -0.17 -7.85
CA SER A 153 -18.20 -1.01 -7.67
C SER A 153 -17.96 -2.52 -7.87
N ILE A 154 -16.85 -2.90 -8.52
CA ILE A 154 -16.51 -4.30 -8.81
C ILE A 154 -15.87 -4.95 -7.57
N PHE A 155 -15.17 -4.17 -6.75
CA PHE A 155 -14.47 -4.64 -5.57
C PHE A 155 -15.35 -4.61 -4.31
N LYS A 156 -16.22 -5.61 -4.15
CA LYS A 156 -17.11 -5.73 -2.97
C LYS A 156 -16.34 -5.93 -1.65
N ASP A 157 -15.22 -6.64 -1.68
CA ASP A 157 -14.45 -6.94 -0.48
C ASP A 157 -13.20 -6.06 -0.41
N HIS A 158 -13.24 -5.02 0.42
CA HIS A 158 -12.09 -4.18 0.70
C HIS A 158 -11.36 -4.64 1.96
N THR A 159 -10.06 -4.37 2.02
CA THR A 159 -9.26 -4.57 3.22
C THR A 159 -8.44 -3.32 3.47
N ILE A 160 -8.41 -2.88 4.72
CA ILE A 160 -7.57 -1.75 5.12
C ILE A 160 -6.13 -2.27 5.18
N PHE A 161 -5.31 -1.80 4.24
CA PHE A 161 -3.93 -2.23 4.07
C PHE A 161 -2.99 -1.46 4.98
N LEU A 162 -3.16 -0.14 5.05
CA LEU A 162 -2.54 0.74 6.03
C LEU A 162 -3.63 1.67 6.59
N ASN A 163 -3.56 1.96 7.89
CA ASN A 163 -4.53 2.79 8.57
C ASN A 163 -3.89 3.99 9.25
N ASN A 164 -4.69 5.04 9.47
CA ASN A 164 -4.35 6.21 10.27
C ASN A 164 -3.05 6.90 9.81
N CYS A 165 -2.88 7.08 8.50
CA CYS A 165 -1.75 7.79 7.92
C CYS A 165 -2.07 9.29 7.78
N THR A 166 -1.05 10.12 7.94
CA THR A 166 -1.13 11.57 7.69
C THR A 166 -1.06 11.88 6.20
N THR A 167 -0.30 11.11 5.44
CA THR A 167 -0.17 11.27 3.99
C THR A 167 0.15 9.92 3.36
N ILE A 168 -0.43 9.63 2.21
CA ILE A 168 -0.12 8.47 1.38
C ILE A 168 -0.10 8.95 -0.07
N SER A 169 1.00 8.71 -0.78
CA SER A 169 1.12 9.07 -2.20
C SER A 169 1.93 8.04 -2.97
N PHE A 170 1.62 7.94 -4.26
CA PHE A 170 2.34 7.11 -5.22
C PHE A 170 3.08 7.97 -6.24
N ALA A 171 4.29 7.55 -6.58
CA ALA A 171 5.05 8.11 -7.70
C ALA A 171 5.66 6.99 -8.55
N TYR A 172 5.91 7.29 -9.82
CA TYR A 172 6.23 6.30 -10.85
C TYR A 172 7.49 6.72 -11.60
N LEU A 173 8.47 5.82 -11.69
CA LEU A 173 9.73 6.09 -12.37
C LEU A 173 9.62 5.81 -13.86
N GLU A 174 9.88 6.81 -14.70
CA GLU A 174 9.92 6.66 -16.16
C GLU A 174 11.23 7.19 -16.75
N THR A 175 11.63 6.65 -17.90
CA THR A 175 12.64 7.29 -18.74
C THR A 175 12.07 8.58 -19.33
N ALA A 176 12.71 9.72 -19.04
CA ALA A 176 12.54 10.97 -19.74
C ALA A 176 12.81 10.71 -21.23
N LYS A 177 11.77 10.83 -22.06
CA LYS A 177 11.97 10.85 -23.50
C LYS A 177 12.91 12.02 -23.80
N LYS A 178 14.05 11.75 -24.44
CA LYS A 178 14.72 12.80 -25.22
C LYS A 178 13.73 13.23 -26.28
N ASN A 179 13.45 14.53 -26.37
CA ASN A 179 12.80 15.09 -27.54
C ASN A 179 13.65 14.68 -28.75
N ALA A 180 13.12 13.74 -29.54
CA ALA A 180 13.59 13.43 -30.86
C ALA A 180 12.30 13.34 -31.67
N ASP A 181 12.11 14.36 -32.50
CA ASP A 181 11.07 14.45 -33.50
C ASP A 181 10.99 13.14 -34.27
N GLU A 182 9.82 12.48 -34.22
CA GLU A 182 9.09 11.98 -35.39
C GLU A 182 7.81 11.28 -34.92
N GLU A 183 6.70 11.87 -35.36
CA GLU A 183 5.33 11.34 -35.53
C GLU A 183 4.32 11.46 -34.36
N THR A 184 3.85 12.71 -34.16
CA THR A 184 2.45 13.23 -34.36
C THR A 184 1.31 12.19 -34.42
N ASP A 185 0.10 12.36 -33.86
CA ASP A 185 -0.68 13.49 -33.34
C ASP A 185 -1.71 12.93 -32.35
N ILE A 186 -1.95 13.60 -31.21
CA ILE A 186 -3.28 14.05 -30.76
C ILE A 186 -3.01 15.26 -29.87
N GLU A 187 -3.22 16.44 -30.43
CA GLU A 187 -3.52 17.64 -29.67
C GLU A 187 -4.86 17.44 -28.96
N GLU A 188 -4.83 17.29 -27.63
CA GLU A 188 -5.86 17.89 -26.80
C GLU A 188 -5.18 18.45 -25.56
N ALA A 189 -5.02 19.76 -25.60
CA ALA A 189 -4.46 20.57 -24.54
C ALA A 189 -5.30 20.43 -23.26
N ILE A 190 -4.72 19.79 -22.25
CA ILE A 190 -5.02 20.14 -20.87
C ILE A 190 -3.67 20.45 -20.22
N ASN A 191 -3.36 21.74 -20.19
CA ASN A 191 -2.32 22.31 -19.34
C ASN A 191 -2.72 22.07 -17.88
N GLU A 192 -2.36 20.92 -17.32
CA GLU A 192 -2.22 20.77 -15.88
C GLU A 192 -0.76 21.02 -15.48
N PRO A 193 -0.50 21.73 -14.38
CA PRO A 193 0.85 22.00 -13.93
C PRO A 193 1.46 20.69 -13.47
N VAL A 194 2.25 20.06 -14.34
CA VAL A 194 3.09 18.92 -13.98
C VAL A 194 4.07 19.44 -12.94
N LEU A 195 3.83 19.14 -11.66
CA LEU A 195 4.84 19.26 -10.62
C LEU A 195 5.91 18.19 -10.93
N ASP A 196 6.83 18.56 -11.80
CA ASP A 196 8.03 17.80 -12.16
C ASP A 196 8.89 17.68 -10.89
N THR A 197 8.76 16.55 -10.20
CA THR A 197 9.58 16.24 -9.03
C THR A 197 10.77 15.38 -9.47
N ASP A 198 11.95 15.99 -9.37
CA ASP A 198 13.29 15.41 -9.32
C ASP A 198 13.74 14.56 -10.52
N ILE A 199 14.45 15.22 -11.43
CA ILE A 199 15.35 14.55 -12.38
C ILE A 199 16.49 13.94 -11.57
N ILE A 200 16.70 12.62 -11.69
CA ILE A 200 17.83 11.96 -11.03
C ILE A 200 19.12 12.37 -11.75
N GLU A 201 19.95 13.18 -11.10
CA GLU A 201 21.21 13.71 -11.63
C GLU A 201 22.05 12.62 -12.29
N GLY A 202 22.50 12.86 -13.52
CA GLY A 202 23.30 11.91 -14.31
C GLY A 202 22.50 10.83 -15.05
N THR A 203 21.16 10.81 -14.95
CA THR A 203 20.31 9.84 -15.67
C THR A 203 19.17 10.52 -16.43
N ASN A 204 18.62 9.83 -17.45
CA ASN A 204 17.39 10.25 -18.13
C ASN A 204 16.14 9.73 -17.40
N LEU A 205 16.14 9.63 -16.07
CA LEU A 205 15.02 9.08 -15.30
C LEU A 205 14.29 10.19 -14.55
N LYS A 206 12.96 10.12 -14.53
CA LYS A 206 12.08 11.10 -13.85
C LYS A 206 10.96 10.40 -13.10
N TRP A 207 10.64 10.92 -11.92
CA TRP A 207 9.44 10.53 -11.20
C TRP A 207 8.22 11.28 -11.75
N LYS A 208 7.09 10.59 -11.84
CA LYS A 208 5.81 11.14 -12.26
C LYS A 208 4.73 10.74 -11.29
N GLU A 209 3.75 11.60 -11.10
CA GLU A 209 2.60 11.32 -10.24
C GLU A 209 1.49 10.52 -10.95
N LYS A 210 1.54 10.44 -12.28
CA LYS A 210 0.52 9.75 -13.09
C LYS A 210 1.13 9.01 -14.28
N VAL A 211 0.73 7.75 -14.45
CA VAL A 211 1.12 6.88 -15.57
C VAL A 211 -0.06 5.97 -15.94
N ILE A 212 -0.49 6.01 -17.21
CA ILE A 212 -1.59 5.20 -17.73
C ILE A 212 -1.11 4.37 -18.93
N GLY A 213 -1.43 3.08 -18.95
CA GLY A 213 -1.23 2.20 -20.11
C GLY A 213 0.22 1.83 -20.42
N LYS A 214 1.18 2.34 -19.63
CA LYS A 214 2.61 2.04 -19.70
C LYS A 214 3.08 1.58 -18.33
N ILE A 215 4.02 0.64 -18.31
CA ILE A 215 4.56 0.11 -17.05
C ILE A 215 5.79 0.95 -16.66
N PRO A 216 5.81 1.55 -15.46
CA PRO A 216 6.98 2.28 -14.97
C PRO A 216 8.12 1.32 -14.63
N MET A 217 9.33 1.85 -14.45
CA MET A 217 10.50 1.07 -14.04
C MET A 217 10.46 0.72 -12.56
N ALA A 218 9.89 1.61 -11.75
CA ALA A 218 9.71 1.43 -10.32
C ALA A 218 8.49 2.23 -9.85
N ILE A 219 7.90 1.79 -8.74
CA ILE A 219 6.83 2.50 -8.04
C ILE A 219 7.37 2.90 -6.68
N LYS A 220 7.22 4.17 -6.34
CA LYS A 220 7.52 4.74 -5.04
C LYS A 220 6.22 4.91 -4.27
N LEU A 221 6.15 4.33 -3.08
CA LEU A 221 5.09 4.54 -2.11
C LEU A 221 5.66 5.39 -0.97
N ILE A 222 5.05 6.54 -0.72
CA ILE A 222 5.41 7.46 0.36
C ILE A 222 4.27 7.43 1.38
N VAL A 223 4.60 7.11 2.63
CA VAL A 223 3.63 7.05 3.73
C VAL A 223 4.17 7.83 4.91
N SER A 224 3.38 8.77 5.42
CA SER A 224 3.67 9.48 6.67
C SER A 224 2.67 9.05 7.75
N LYS A 225 3.18 8.62 8.91
CA LYS A 225 2.37 8.19 10.06
C LYS A 225 3.08 8.54 11.37
N ASN A 226 2.35 9.11 12.33
CA ASN A 226 2.87 9.50 13.65
C ASN A 226 4.14 10.37 13.59
N GLY A 227 4.22 11.27 12.60
CA GLY A 227 5.38 12.14 12.39
C GLY A 227 6.63 11.44 11.84
N ARG A 228 6.51 10.17 11.41
CA ARG A 228 7.56 9.44 10.69
C ARG A 228 7.15 9.25 9.25
N GLU A 229 8.06 9.58 8.34
CA GLU A 229 7.91 9.33 6.92
C GLU A 229 8.66 8.05 6.54
N GLN A 230 8.00 7.20 5.76
CA GLN A 230 8.56 5.97 5.24
C GLN A 230 8.35 5.93 3.73
N GLU A 231 9.45 5.73 3.02
CA GLU A 231 9.49 5.63 1.56
C GLU A 231 9.91 4.22 1.15
N ILE A 232 9.20 3.65 0.18
CA ILE A 232 9.55 2.35 -0.42
C ILE A 232 9.54 2.46 -1.93
N ILE A 233 10.67 2.15 -2.55
CA ILE A 233 10.86 2.17 -4.01
C ILE A 233 10.88 0.74 -4.56
N SER A 234 9.75 0.25 -5.02
CA SER A 234 9.60 -1.12 -5.54
C SER A 234 9.95 -1.17 -7.03
N PRO A 235 11.04 -1.87 -7.44
CA PRO A 235 11.38 -2.05 -8.83
C PRO A 235 10.40 -3.05 -9.46
N ILE A 236 10.06 -2.82 -10.73
CA ILE A 236 9.20 -3.74 -11.49
C ILE A 236 10.10 -4.70 -12.26
N MET A 237 10.14 -5.96 -11.81
CA MET A 237 10.76 -7.04 -12.57
C MET A 237 9.75 -7.59 -13.55
N VAL A 238 9.71 -6.96 -14.73
CA VAL A 238 8.79 -7.31 -15.81
C VAL A 238 8.89 -8.81 -16.12
N THR A 239 7.80 -9.52 -15.88
CA THR A 239 7.63 -10.90 -16.36
C THR A 239 6.45 -10.92 -17.33
N SER A 240 6.73 -11.08 -18.62
CA SER A 240 5.68 -11.21 -19.64
C SER A 240 4.87 -12.49 -19.41
N SER A 241 3.54 -12.41 -19.43
CA SER A 241 2.67 -13.59 -19.47
C SER A 241 2.19 -13.80 -20.92
N PHE A 242 2.22 -15.05 -21.37
CA PHE A 242 1.72 -15.44 -22.68
C PHE A 242 0.19 -15.26 -22.76
N LEU A 243 -0.27 -14.87 -23.94
CA LEU A 243 -1.65 -14.52 -24.28
C LEU A 243 -2.65 -15.60 -23.82
N ALA A 244 -3.73 -15.15 -23.17
CA ALA A 244 -4.95 -15.95 -23.03
C ALA A 244 -5.67 -15.97 -24.38
N PHE A 245 -5.20 -16.81 -25.31
CA PHE A 245 -6.01 -17.20 -26.46
C PHE A 245 -7.11 -18.14 -25.95
N GLY A 246 -8.34 -17.63 -25.90
CA GLY A 246 -9.52 -18.49 -25.83
C GLY A 246 -9.71 -19.17 -27.19
N GLN A 247 -9.65 -20.50 -27.21
CA GLN A 247 -10.38 -21.31 -28.19
C GLN A 247 -11.83 -21.41 -27.75
#